data_AF-A0A9E4HN26-F1
#
_entry.id   AF-A0A9E4HN26-F1
#
_cell.length_a   1.000
_cell.length_b   1.000
_cell.length_c   1.000
_cell.angle_alpha   90.00
_cell.angle_beta   90.00
_cell.angle_gamma   90.00
#
_symmetry.space_group_name_H-M   'P 1'
#
loop_
_entity.id
_entity.type
_entity.pdbx_description
1 polymer ?
#
loop_
_entity_poly.entity_id
_entity_poly.type
_entity_poly.pdbx_seq_one_letter_code
_entity_poly.pdbx_strand_id
1 'polypeptide(L)'
;KGALILHMLRMMLVDFETGDDARFREMMRAFVRDHTGGVADTHAFEEAVTRAFGEPMDWFFDQWVYGIDVPTYRPDLSVSPLVDAGQPFALHGTIRQEDVPDGFRMPVPILLEFRDHPPQTHRVWVDAEAVDVEIPIPARPTDITFNHRHAVLARVD
;
A
#
# COMPACT_ATOMS: atom_id res chain seq x y z
N LYS A 1 13.59 -11.27 1.66
CA LYS A 1 12.93 -10.21 2.46
C LYS A 1 13.40 -8.80 2.09
N GLY A 2 14.71 -8.52 2.06
CA GLY A 2 15.24 -7.19 1.70
C GLY A 2 14.71 -6.57 0.40
N ALA A 3 14.73 -7.31 -0.72
CA ALA A 3 14.18 -6.83 -1.99
C ALA A 3 12.67 -6.53 -1.93
N LEU A 4 11.92 -7.30 -1.13
CA LEU A 4 10.48 -7.09 -0.92
C LEU A 4 10.21 -5.84 -0.07
N ILE A 5 11.02 -5.58 0.95
CA ILE A 5 10.94 -4.35 1.76
C ILE A 5 11.11 -3.11 0.86
N LEU A 6 12.12 -3.11 0.00
CA LEU A 6 12.33 -2.02 -0.95
C LEU A 6 11.16 -1.87 -1.94
N HIS A 7 10.59 -2.99 -2.40
CA HIS A 7 9.39 -2.97 -3.24
C HIS A 7 8.19 -2.38 -2.51
N MET A 8 7.92 -2.77 -1.26
CA MET A 8 6.83 -2.19 -0.46
C MET A 8 7.01 -0.67 -0.30
N LEU A 9 8.21 -0.20 0.05
CA LEU A 9 8.50 1.24 0.13
C LEU A 9 8.29 1.95 -1.21
N ARG A 10 8.71 1.34 -2.32
CA ARG A 10 8.47 1.87 -3.67
C ARG A 10 6.98 1.98 -3.94
N MET A 11 6.20 0.95 -3.62
CA MET A 11 4.75 0.97 -3.84
C MET A 11 4.05 1.94 -2.90
N MET A 12 4.57 2.20 -1.72
CA MET A 12 4.08 3.26 -0.85
C MET A 12 4.37 4.67 -1.40
N LEU A 13 5.45 4.86 -2.16
CA LEU A 13 5.84 6.16 -2.73
C LEU A 13 5.39 6.40 -4.17
N VAL A 14 5.00 5.34 -4.91
CA VAL A 14 4.61 5.46 -6.32
C VAL A 14 3.29 6.23 -6.44
N ASP A 15 3.25 7.14 -7.40
CA ASP A 15 2.00 7.71 -7.87
C ASP A 15 1.34 6.68 -8.81
N PHE A 16 0.20 6.13 -8.41
CA PHE A 16 -0.49 5.13 -9.22
C PHE A 16 -1.27 5.72 -10.40
N GLU A 17 -1.58 7.02 -10.40
CA GLU A 17 -2.22 7.68 -11.53
C GLU A 17 -1.23 7.87 -12.68
N THR A 18 -0.02 8.33 -12.36
CA THR A 18 1.03 8.59 -13.35
C THR A 18 1.98 7.41 -13.57
N GLY A 19 2.03 6.49 -12.60
CA GLY A 19 3.02 5.41 -12.55
C GLY A 19 4.43 5.87 -12.12
N ASP A 20 4.60 7.13 -11.71
CA ASP A 20 5.91 7.69 -11.38
C ASP A 20 6.41 7.23 -10.01
N ASP A 21 7.64 6.73 -9.97
CA ASP A 21 8.38 6.32 -8.78
C ASP A 21 9.56 7.25 -8.46
N ALA A 22 9.55 8.49 -8.97
CA ALA A 22 10.62 9.48 -8.77
C ALA A 22 10.97 9.69 -7.30
N ARG A 23 9.96 9.74 -6.41
CA ARG A 23 10.20 9.87 -4.95
C ARG A 23 11.02 8.72 -4.39
N PHE A 24 10.70 7.49 -4.76
CA PHE A 24 11.47 6.31 -4.36
C PHE A 24 12.88 6.34 -4.95
N ARG A 25 13.01 6.65 -6.25
CA ARG A 25 14.31 6.76 -6.91
C ARG A 25 15.19 7.83 -6.25
N GLU A 26 14.63 8.96 -5.88
CA GLU A 26 15.38 10.03 -5.22
C GLU A 26 15.78 9.64 -3.80
N MET A 27 14.88 9.02 -3.02
CA MET A 27 15.23 8.46 -1.71
C MET A 27 16.41 7.50 -1.81
N MET A 28 16.37 6.55 -2.75
CA MET A 28 17.46 5.59 -2.94
C MET A 28 18.77 6.25 -3.38
N ARG A 29 18.70 7.25 -4.27
CA ARG A 29 19.88 8.02 -4.69
C ARG A 29 20.47 8.81 -3.53
N ALA A 30 19.63 9.48 -2.73
CA ALA A 30 20.07 10.22 -1.55
C ALA A 30 20.76 9.28 -0.56
N PHE A 31 20.13 8.15 -0.23
CA PHE A 31 20.70 7.17 0.69
C PHE A 31 22.07 6.66 0.22
N VAL A 32 22.22 6.31 -1.07
CA VAL A 32 23.49 5.87 -1.64
C VAL A 32 24.54 6.99 -1.61
N ARG A 33 24.18 8.22 -1.98
CA ARG A 33 25.12 9.37 -1.94
C ARG A 33 25.64 9.62 -0.53
N ASP A 34 24.77 9.59 0.46
CA ASP A 34 25.10 9.89 1.85
C ASP A 34 26.00 8.83 2.50
N HIS A 35 26.02 7.60 1.95
CA HIS A 35 26.76 6.47 2.51
C HIS A 35 27.81 5.88 1.56
N THR A 36 28.13 6.58 0.46
CA THR A 36 29.19 6.15 -0.45
C THR A 36 30.55 6.19 0.27
N GLY A 37 31.22 5.04 0.37
CA GLY A 37 32.53 4.92 1.05
C GLY A 37 32.46 4.75 2.57
N GLY A 38 31.26 4.60 3.15
CA GLY A 38 31.05 4.29 4.57
C GLY A 38 30.29 2.97 4.78
N VAL A 39 30.00 2.64 6.04
CA VAL A 39 29.09 1.54 6.41
C VAL A 39 27.71 2.15 6.63
N ALA A 40 26.71 1.71 5.88
CA ALA A 40 25.31 2.03 6.16
C ALA A 40 24.71 0.89 6.99
N ASP A 41 24.08 1.24 8.10
CA ASP A 41 23.29 0.30 8.90
C ASP A 41 21.79 0.52 8.67
N THR A 42 20.96 -0.32 9.30
CA THR A 42 19.50 -0.26 9.15
C THR A 42 18.92 1.03 9.70
N HIS A 43 19.52 1.60 10.75
CA HIS A 43 19.07 2.86 11.35
C HIS A 43 19.26 4.03 10.38
N ALA A 44 20.41 4.11 9.71
CA ALA A 44 20.65 5.12 8.68
C ALA A 44 19.65 5.01 7.51
N PHE A 45 19.23 3.79 7.17
CA PHE A 45 18.20 3.57 6.16
C PHE A 45 16.81 4.02 6.65
N GLU A 46 16.49 3.74 7.90
CA GLU A 46 15.25 4.20 8.56
C GLU A 46 15.13 5.72 8.57
N GLU A 47 16.20 6.44 8.88
CA GLU A 47 16.21 7.89 8.80
C GLU A 47 15.99 8.40 7.37
N ALA A 48 16.60 7.78 6.37
CA ALA A 48 16.42 8.16 4.97
C ALA A 48 14.99 7.93 4.48
N VAL A 49 14.37 6.81 4.89
CA VAL A 49 12.96 6.51 4.61
C VAL A 49 12.05 7.51 5.32
N THR A 50 12.24 7.75 6.62
CA THR A 50 11.49 8.75 7.39
C THR A 50 11.53 10.13 6.74
N ARG A 51 12.71 10.58 6.29
CA ARG A 51 12.85 11.85 5.55
C ARG A 51 12.07 11.87 4.23
N ALA A 52 12.08 10.76 3.48
CA ALA A 52 11.39 10.69 2.20
C ALA A 52 9.85 10.67 2.33
N PHE A 53 9.34 10.08 3.41
CA PHE A 53 7.92 10.04 3.74
C PHE A 53 7.43 11.34 4.40
N GLY A 54 8.29 12.02 5.16
CA GLY A 54 7.95 13.25 5.88
C GLY A 54 7.21 13.02 7.20
N GLU A 55 7.15 11.77 7.65
CA GLU A 55 6.51 11.32 8.88
C GLU A 55 7.30 10.16 9.50
N PRO A 56 7.14 9.88 10.81
CA PRO A 56 7.78 8.75 11.46
C PRO A 56 7.43 7.42 10.77
N MET A 57 8.46 6.62 10.47
CA MET A 57 8.33 5.32 9.81
C MET A 57 8.76 4.16 10.72
N ASP A 58 8.92 4.40 12.02
CA ASP A 58 9.29 3.42 13.05
C ASP A 58 8.43 2.16 12.99
N TRP A 59 7.10 2.34 12.89
CA TRP A 59 6.15 1.24 12.73
C TRP A 59 6.48 0.31 11.56
N PHE A 60 6.95 0.84 10.44
CA PHE A 60 7.24 0.03 9.26
C PHE A 60 8.49 -0.81 9.52
N PHE A 61 9.49 -0.23 10.17
CA PHE A 61 10.72 -0.92 10.51
C PHE A 61 10.47 -1.99 11.57
N ASP A 62 9.77 -1.65 12.64
CA ASP A 62 9.40 -2.60 13.70
C ASP A 62 8.61 -3.79 13.16
N GLN A 63 7.59 -3.54 12.33
CA GLN A 63 6.70 -4.58 11.84
C GLN A 63 7.29 -5.38 10.66
N TRP A 64 7.88 -4.69 9.68
CA TRP A 64 8.22 -5.30 8.38
C TRP A 64 9.71 -5.59 8.21
N VAL A 65 10.59 -4.85 8.88
CA VAL A 65 12.04 -5.02 8.78
C VAL A 65 12.56 -5.92 9.89
N TYR A 66 12.24 -5.59 11.15
CA TYR A 66 12.67 -6.33 12.34
C TYR A 66 11.71 -7.48 12.69
N GLY A 67 10.40 -7.28 12.49
CA GLY A 67 9.39 -8.32 12.65
C GLY A 67 9.55 -9.47 11.65
N ILE A 68 8.92 -10.62 11.94
CA ILE A 68 8.97 -11.81 11.08
C ILE A 68 7.62 -12.16 10.46
N ASP A 69 6.56 -11.50 10.90
CA ASP A 69 5.18 -11.81 10.53
C ASP A 69 4.87 -11.44 9.07
N VAL A 70 3.88 -12.13 8.50
CA VAL A 70 3.38 -11.92 7.14
C VAL A 70 1.86 -12.03 7.19
N PRO A 71 1.12 -10.94 6.93
CA PRO A 71 -0.34 -10.96 7.05
C PRO A 71 -0.98 -11.85 6.00
N THR A 72 -2.14 -12.40 6.37
CA THR A 72 -3.12 -12.94 5.45
C THR A 72 -4.26 -11.94 5.32
N TYR A 73 -4.50 -11.45 4.11
CA TYR A 73 -5.63 -10.58 3.81
C TYR A 73 -6.78 -11.37 3.20
N ARG A 74 -7.99 -11.09 3.68
CA ARG A 74 -9.24 -11.64 3.14
C ARG A 74 -10.19 -10.52 2.75
N PRO A 75 -10.09 -9.99 1.51
CA PRO A 75 -10.98 -8.95 1.03
C PRO A 75 -12.35 -9.54 0.64
N ASP A 76 -13.40 -9.11 1.33
CA ASP A 76 -14.79 -9.35 0.93
C ASP A 76 -15.36 -8.03 0.39
N LEU A 77 -15.16 -7.79 -0.90
CA LEU A 77 -15.51 -6.53 -1.57
C LEU A 77 -16.57 -6.76 -2.64
N SER A 78 -17.52 -5.83 -2.71
CA SER A 78 -18.65 -5.88 -3.63
C SER A 78 -18.95 -4.50 -4.21
N VAL A 79 -19.70 -4.46 -5.30
CA VAL A 79 -20.07 -3.20 -5.97
C VAL A 79 -21.58 -3.11 -6.10
N SER A 80 -22.14 -2.06 -5.50
CA SER A 80 -23.56 -1.72 -5.55
C SER A 80 -23.78 -0.33 -6.16
N PRO A 81 -24.94 -0.07 -6.79
CA PRO A 81 -25.33 1.27 -7.18
C PRO A 81 -25.50 2.16 -5.96
N LEU A 82 -25.06 3.41 -6.04
CA LEU A 82 -25.27 4.40 -5.00
C LEU A 82 -26.32 5.42 -5.45
N VAL A 83 -27.35 5.61 -4.64
CA VAL A 83 -28.42 6.58 -4.88
C VAL A 83 -28.04 7.89 -4.19
N ASP A 84 -28.25 9.03 -4.84
CA ASP A 84 -28.05 10.38 -4.29
C ASP A 84 -26.59 10.82 -3.96
N ALA A 85 -25.58 10.28 -4.64
CA ALA A 85 -24.21 10.83 -4.57
C ALA A 85 -23.65 11.27 -5.93
N GLY A 86 -22.54 12.00 -5.88
CA GLY A 86 -21.81 12.47 -7.05
C GLY A 86 -21.20 11.36 -7.91
N GLN A 87 -21.14 10.12 -7.43
CA GLN A 87 -20.76 8.95 -8.22
C GLN A 87 -21.84 7.84 -8.11
N PRO A 88 -22.16 7.15 -9.22
CA PRO A 88 -23.33 6.27 -9.32
C PRO A 88 -23.15 4.86 -8.72
N PHE A 89 -21.93 4.49 -8.30
CA PHE A 89 -21.64 3.20 -7.69
C PHE A 89 -20.71 3.38 -6.49
N ALA A 90 -20.65 2.37 -5.63
CA ALA A 90 -19.64 2.25 -4.59
C ALA A 90 -19.03 0.85 -4.57
N LEU A 91 -17.71 0.79 -4.46
CA LEU A 91 -17.01 -0.39 -3.95
C LEU A 91 -17.14 -0.37 -2.44
N HIS A 92 -17.67 -1.44 -1.85
CA HIS A 92 -17.81 -1.54 -0.41
C HIS A 92 -17.61 -2.96 0.10
N GLY A 93 -17.38 -3.09 1.39
CA GLY A 93 -17.22 -4.38 2.05
C GLY A 93 -16.22 -4.30 3.19
N THR A 94 -15.60 -5.42 3.53
CA THR A 94 -14.65 -5.50 4.66
C THR A 94 -13.39 -6.22 4.21
N ILE A 95 -12.23 -5.71 4.61
CA ILE A 95 -10.95 -6.40 4.49
C ILE A 95 -10.56 -6.92 5.87
N ARG A 96 -10.37 -8.24 6.00
CA ARG A 96 -9.83 -8.82 7.23
C ARG A 96 -8.33 -9.04 7.12
N GLN A 97 -7.63 -8.85 8.24
CA GLN A 97 -6.21 -9.11 8.41
C GLN A 97 -6.00 -10.16 9.50
N GLU A 98 -5.28 -11.22 9.17
CA GLU A 98 -4.98 -12.36 10.04
C GLU A 98 -3.46 -12.64 10.08
N ASP A 99 -3.03 -13.50 11.01
CA ASP A 99 -1.65 -13.97 11.17
C ASP A 99 -0.61 -12.89 11.52
N VAL A 100 -1.05 -11.78 12.10
CA VAL A 100 -0.22 -10.67 12.58
C VAL A 100 -0.75 -10.10 13.90
N PRO A 101 0.10 -9.46 14.72
CA PRO A 101 -0.34 -8.85 15.97
C PRO A 101 -1.24 -7.62 15.76
N ASP A 102 -1.94 -7.21 16.82
CA ASP A 102 -2.73 -5.98 16.84
C ASP A 102 -1.88 -4.75 16.45
N GLY A 103 -2.47 -3.86 15.65
CA GLY A 103 -1.81 -2.64 15.16
C GLY A 103 -0.83 -2.86 14.02
N PHE A 104 -0.67 -4.09 13.52
CA PHE A 104 0.03 -4.36 12.27
C PHE A 104 -0.68 -3.67 11.12
N ARG A 105 0.06 -2.88 10.32
CA ARG A 105 -0.57 -1.98 9.36
C ARG A 105 0.15 -1.87 8.03
N MET A 106 -0.61 -1.59 6.97
CA MET A 106 -0.11 -1.23 5.64
C MET A 106 -1.20 -0.55 4.78
N PRO A 107 -0.88 0.45 3.95
CA PRO A 107 -1.78 0.91 2.90
C PRO A 107 -1.72 -0.06 1.71
N VAL A 108 -2.81 -0.79 1.47
CA VAL A 108 -2.93 -1.77 0.39
C VAL A 108 -3.61 -1.14 -0.83
N PRO A 109 -3.00 -1.17 -2.04
CA PRO A 109 -3.63 -0.64 -3.24
C PRO A 109 -4.67 -1.61 -3.81
N ILE A 110 -5.84 -1.07 -4.14
CA ILE A 110 -6.92 -1.74 -4.87
C ILE A 110 -7.03 -1.07 -6.24
N LEU A 111 -6.72 -1.81 -7.31
CA LEU A 111 -6.91 -1.35 -8.67
C LEU A 111 -8.33 -1.70 -9.14
N LEU A 112 -9.00 -0.72 -9.69
CA LEU A 112 -10.29 -0.83 -10.36
C LEU A 112 -10.11 -0.57 -11.84
N GLU A 113 -10.44 -1.55 -12.66
CA GLU A 113 -10.48 -1.40 -14.11
C GLU A 113 -11.92 -1.19 -14.56
N PHE A 114 -12.13 -0.33 -15.56
CA PHE A 114 -13.44 -0.02 -16.11
C PHE A 114 -13.42 -0.18 -17.62
N ARG A 115 -14.61 -0.39 -18.21
CA ARG A 115 -14.75 -0.48 -19.67
C ARG A 115 -14.55 0.87 -20.37
N ASP A 116 -15.23 1.89 -19.85
CA ASP A 116 -15.38 3.20 -20.51
C ASP A 116 -14.82 4.35 -19.64
N HIS A 117 -14.06 4.03 -18.58
CA HIS A 117 -13.40 5.00 -17.71
C HIS A 117 -11.92 4.63 -17.53
N PRO A 118 -11.02 5.60 -17.26
CA PRO A 118 -9.65 5.30 -16.86
C PRO A 118 -9.60 4.43 -15.61
N PRO A 119 -8.61 3.53 -15.49
CA PRO A 119 -8.42 2.75 -14.27
C PRO A 119 -8.16 3.67 -13.08
N GLN A 120 -8.63 3.26 -11.89
CA GLN A 120 -8.41 3.98 -10.64
C GLN A 120 -7.72 3.07 -9.64
N THR A 121 -6.70 3.56 -8.95
CA THR A 121 -6.08 2.83 -7.83
C THR A 121 -6.36 3.57 -6.54
N HIS A 122 -7.01 2.90 -5.60
CA HIS A 122 -7.30 3.43 -4.27
C HIS A 122 -6.41 2.75 -3.23
N ARG A 123 -5.89 3.51 -2.27
CA ARG A 123 -5.12 2.96 -1.15
C ARG A 123 -6.00 2.86 0.07
N VAL A 124 -6.18 1.64 0.58
CA VAL A 124 -6.92 1.39 1.81
C VAL A 124 -5.92 1.06 2.90
N TRP A 125 -5.95 1.81 4.01
CA TRP A 125 -5.20 1.45 5.19
C TRP A 125 -5.84 0.23 5.84
N VAL A 126 -5.10 -0.88 5.88
CA VAL A 126 -5.46 -2.05 6.68
C VAL A 126 -4.63 -1.96 7.94
N ASP A 127 -5.25 -1.51 9.04
CA ASP A 127 -4.59 -1.19 10.31
C ASP A 127 -5.32 -1.78 11.54
N ALA A 128 -6.30 -2.66 11.29
CA ALA A 128 -7.06 -3.40 12.29
C ALA A 128 -7.36 -4.82 11.78
N GLU A 129 -7.86 -5.70 12.65
CA GLU A 129 -8.30 -7.06 12.31
C GLU A 129 -9.36 -7.06 11.18
N ALA A 130 -10.23 -6.04 11.16
CA ALA A 130 -11.20 -5.81 10.10
C ALA A 130 -11.32 -4.32 9.81
N VAL A 131 -11.27 -3.95 8.53
CA VAL A 131 -11.44 -2.58 8.03
C VAL A 131 -12.59 -2.54 7.03
N ASP A 132 -13.57 -1.68 7.29
CA ASP A 132 -14.65 -1.41 6.35
C ASP A 132 -14.19 -0.47 5.24
N VAL A 133 -14.57 -0.81 4.01
CA VAL A 133 -14.25 -0.05 2.80
C VAL A 133 -15.53 0.52 2.23
N GLU A 134 -15.50 1.80 1.89
CA GLU A 134 -16.53 2.45 1.09
C GLU A 134 -15.87 3.48 0.18
N ILE A 135 -15.88 3.21 -1.12
CA ILE A 135 -15.22 4.03 -2.14
C ILE A 135 -16.23 4.32 -3.24
N PRO A 136 -16.69 5.57 -3.40
CA PRO A 136 -17.51 5.98 -4.52
C PRO A 136 -16.73 5.85 -5.84
N ILE A 137 -17.33 5.23 -6.85
CA ILE A 137 -16.71 4.92 -8.15
C ILE A 137 -17.62 5.30 -9.34
N PRO A 138 -17.05 5.71 -10.48
CA PRO A 138 -17.81 6.39 -11.54
C PRO A 138 -18.67 5.44 -12.37
N ALA A 139 -18.34 4.14 -12.36
CA ALA A 139 -19.01 3.09 -13.09
C ALA A 139 -18.82 1.75 -12.35
N ARG A 140 -19.55 0.72 -12.75
CA ARG A 140 -19.25 -0.64 -12.29
C ARG A 140 -17.91 -1.10 -12.90
N PRO A 141 -16.92 -1.53 -12.11
CA PRO A 141 -15.64 -2.00 -12.61
C PRO A 141 -15.80 -3.34 -13.33
N THR A 142 -14.94 -3.59 -14.32
CA THR A 142 -14.82 -4.87 -15.00
C THR A 142 -13.88 -5.82 -14.26
N ASP A 143 -12.91 -5.28 -13.53
CA ASP A 143 -12.00 -6.04 -12.68
C ASP A 143 -11.68 -5.27 -11.39
N ILE A 144 -11.45 -6.02 -10.31
CA ILE A 144 -11.07 -5.49 -9.00
C ILE A 144 -9.85 -6.30 -8.55
N THR A 145 -8.67 -5.69 -8.61
CA THR A 145 -7.42 -6.31 -8.19
C THR A 145 -7.00 -5.76 -6.82
N PHE A 146 -7.17 -6.57 -5.78
CA PHE A 146 -6.62 -6.31 -4.44
C PHE A 146 -5.10 -6.53 -4.40
N ASN A 147 -4.39 -5.74 -3.61
CA ASN A 147 -2.92 -5.77 -3.51
C ASN A 147 -2.22 -5.65 -4.88
N HIS A 148 -2.67 -4.67 -5.68
CA HIS A 148 -2.17 -4.43 -7.04
C HIS A 148 -0.62 -4.35 -7.08
N ARG A 149 -0.01 -5.00 -8.09
CA ARG A 149 1.46 -5.16 -8.26
C ARG A 149 2.14 -5.90 -7.10
N HIS A 150 1.41 -6.71 -6.35
CA HIS A 150 1.89 -7.38 -5.14
C HIS A 150 2.59 -6.36 -4.23
N ALA A 151 1.91 -5.23 -4.01
CA ALA A 151 2.50 -4.09 -3.33
C ALA A 151 2.89 -4.36 -1.88
N VAL A 152 2.19 -5.29 -1.25
CA VAL A 152 2.42 -5.74 0.12
C VAL A 152 2.82 -7.20 0.10
N LEU A 153 3.85 -7.55 0.87
CA LEU A 153 4.21 -8.93 1.16
C LEU A 153 3.13 -9.55 2.05
N ALA A 154 2.17 -10.23 1.44
CA ALA A 154 1.04 -10.83 2.13
C ALA A 154 0.57 -12.09 1.40
N ARG A 155 -0.16 -12.95 2.12
CA ARG A 155 -1.08 -13.91 1.49
C ARG A 155 -2.41 -13.21 1.25
N VAL A 156 -3.08 -13.53 0.16
CA VAL A 156 -4.40 -13.01 -0.17
C VAL A 156 -5.28 -14.21 -0.50
N ASP A 157 -6.33 -14.40 0.30
CA ASP A 157 -7.28 -15.52 0.22
C ASP A 157 -8.70 -15.02 -0.06
#